data_AF-A0A1E1W5Q9-F1
#
_entry.id   AF-A0A1E1W5Q9-F1
#
_cell.length_a   1.000
_cell.length_b   1.000
_cell.length_c   1.000
_cell.angle_alpha   90.00
_cell.angle_beta   90.00
_cell.angle_gamma   90.00
#
_symmetry.space_group_name_H-M   'P 1'
#
loop_
_entity.id
_entity.type
_entity.pdbx_description
1 polymer ?
#
loop_
_entity_poly.entity_id
_entity_poly.type
_entity_poly.pdbx_seq_one_letter_code
_entity_poly.pdbx_strand_id
1 'polypeptide(L)'
;NPAAGPMIVHCNDGGGRSGVYLAIDANLELAEEEDCFDVFGFLKKLRQSRKGLIENEEQYKFVYDTLEEHVVCGVSWFPVSELSQRLKQKSQRDPVTKLNEYQKEYQQICKQTPRFT
;
A
#
# COMPACT_ATOMS: atom_id res chain seq x y z
N ASN A 1 -7.93 -25.09 -6.51
CA ASN A 1 -8.56 -24.47 -7.70
C ASN A 1 -7.64 -24.70 -8.87
N PRO A 2 -8.12 -25.17 -10.04
CA PRO A 2 -7.27 -25.21 -11.22
C PRO A 2 -6.73 -23.79 -11.44
N ALA A 3 -5.43 -23.69 -11.71
CA ALA A 3 -4.66 -22.43 -11.69
C ALA A 3 -5.49 -21.30 -12.33
N ALA A 4 -5.93 -20.35 -11.50
CA ALA A 4 -6.59 -19.16 -12.01
C ALA A 4 -5.66 -18.56 -13.06
N GLY A 5 -6.19 -18.26 -14.25
CA GLY A 5 -5.40 -17.64 -15.31
C GLY A 5 -4.83 -16.29 -14.87
N PRO A 6 -3.97 -15.66 -15.69
CA PRO A 6 -3.40 -14.36 -15.34
C PRO A 6 -4.51 -13.33 -15.10
N MET A 7 -4.33 -12.47 -14.08
CA MET A 7 -5.23 -11.35 -13.83
C MET A 7 -5.22 -10.38 -15.02
N ILE A 8 -6.40 -9.94 -15.45
CA ILE A 8 -6.54 -8.94 -16.51
C ILE A 8 -6.68 -7.56 -15.88
N VAL A 9 -5.72 -6.68 -16.15
CA VAL A 9 -5.74 -5.28 -15.70
C VAL A 9 -5.86 -4.37 -16.92
N HIS A 10 -6.85 -3.47 -16.93
CA HIS A 10 -7.03 -2.49 -18.00
C HIS A 10 -7.45 -1.13 -17.45
N CYS A 11 -7.26 -0.09 -18.26
CA CYS A 11 -7.81 1.24 -18.03
C CYS A 11 -8.47 1.74 -19.32
N ASN A 12 -8.03 2.87 -19.87
CA ASN A 12 -8.48 3.35 -21.18
C ASN A 12 -7.62 2.75 -22.32
N ASP A 13 -6.30 2.91 -22.23
CA ASP A 13 -5.32 2.43 -23.22
C ASP A 13 -4.47 1.26 -22.69
N GLY A 14 -4.69 0.85 -21.43
CA GLY A 14 -3.89 -0.16 -20.75
C GLY A 14 -2.45 0.27 -20.50
N GLY A 15 -2.19 1.58 -20.45
CA GLY A 15 -0.88 2.20 -20.24
C GLY A 15 -0.75 2.77 -18.83
N GLY A 16 -1.26 3.97 -18.59
CA GLY A 16 -0.99 4.75 -17.39
C GLY A 16 -1.46 4.09 -16.10
N ARG A 17 -2.77 4.17 -15.81
CA ARG A 17 -3.36 3.62 -14.57
C ARG A 17 -3.12 2.12 -14.41
N SER A 18 -3.14 1.36 -15.50
CA SER A 18 -2.82 -0.08 -15.46
C SER A 18 -1.36 -0.33 -15.05
N GLY A 19 -0.42 0.45 -15.59
CA GLY A 19 0.99 0.36 -15.20
C GLY A 19 1.24 0.78 -13.76
N VAL A 20 0.53 1.80 -13.26
CA VAL A 20 0.59 2.21 -11.85
C VAL A 20 0.13 1.08 -10.94
N TYR A 21 -1.02 0.47 -11.23
CA TYR A 21 -1.53 -0.67 -10.45
C TYR A 21 -0.52 -1.82 -10.41
N LEU A 22 -0.02 -2.25 -11.57
CA LEU A 22 0.94 -3.34 -11.67
C LEU A 22 2.26 -3.02 -10.93
N ALA A 23 2.72 -1.77 -10.99
CA ALA A 23 3.94 -1.36 -10.30
C ALA A 23 3.78 -1.40 -8.78
N ILE A 24 2.64 -0.93 -8.25
CA ILE A 24 2.35 -0.97 -6.81
C ILE A 24 2.23 -2.43 -6.35
N ASP A 25 1.42 -3.23 -7.03
CA ASP A 25 1.17 -4.64 -6.70
C ASP A 25 2.48 -5.44 -6.62
N ALA A 26 3.31 -5.36 -7.66
CA ALA A 26 4.58 -6.07 -7.69
C ALA A 26 5.61 -5.57 -6.64
N ASN A 27 5.53 -4.30 -6.24
CA ASN A 27 6.39 -3.76 -5.19
C ASN A 27 5.91 -4.15 -3.78
N LEU A 28 4.59 -4.28 -3.57
CA LEU A 28 4.06 -4.81 -2.32
C LEU A 28 4.42 -6.29 -2.14
N GLU A 29 4.30 -7.10 -3.20
CA GLU A 29 4.77 -8.50 -3.17
C GLU A 29 6.28 -8.57 -2.85
N LEU A 30 7.10 -7.74 -3.51
CA LEU A 30 8.54 -7.70 -3.23
C LEU A 30 8.83 -7.29 -1.77
N ALA A 31 8.08 -6.35 -1.21
CA ALA A 31 8.28 -5.93 0.18
C ALA A 31 7.88 -7.01 1.17
N GLU A 32 6.84 -7.79 0.88
CA GLU A 32 6.46 -8.95 1.71
C GLU A 32 7.53 -10.06 1.69
N GLU A 33 8.22 -10.26 0.56
CA GLU A 33 9.22 -11.32 0.40
C GLU A 33 10.64 -10.90 0.83
N GLU A 34 11.06 -9.69 0.49
CA GLU A 34 12.46 -9.22 0.59
C GLU A 34 12.64 -7.97 1.47
N ASP A 35 11.57 -7.44 2.09
CA ASP A 35 11.59 -6.23 2.93
C ASP A 35 12.20 -5.01 2.20
N CYS A 36 11.96 -4.91 0.89
CA CYS A 36 12.46 -3.83 0.05
C CYS A 36 11.52 -3.47 -1.11
N PHE A 37 11.77 -2.31 -1.73
CA PHE A 37 11.05 -1.83 -2.92
C PHE A 37 12.03 -1.54 -4.06
N ASP A 38 11.65 -1.86 -5.31
CA ASP A 38 12.40 -1.56 -6.52
C ASP A 38 11.50 -0.91 -7.60
N VAL A 39 10.98 0.26 -7.26
CA VAL A 39 10.04 1.01 -8.11
C VAL A 39 10.61 1.29 -9.50
N PHE A 40 11.89 1.65 -9.59
CA PHE A 40 12.54 1.94 -10.88
C PHE A 40 12.78 0.67 -11.70
N GLY A 41 13.24 -0.41 -11.09
CA GLY A 41 13.43 -1.69 -11.77
C GLY A 41 12.12 -2.24 -12.30
N PHE A 42 11.04 -2.16 -11.53
CA PHE A 42 9.70 -2.55 -12.00
C PHE A 42 9.18 -1.64 -13.12
N LEU A 43 9.35 -0.32 -13.04
CA LEU A 43 9.02 0.58 -14.15
C LEU A 43 9.75 0.17 -15.44
N LYS A 44 11.05 -0.13 -15.34
CA LYS A 44 11.86 -0.55 -16.49
C LYS A 44 11.35 -1.88 -17.07
N LYS A 45 11.08 -2.87 -16.22
CA LYS A 45 10.51 -4.18 -16.65
C LYS A 45 9.15 -4.00 -17.34
N LEU A 46 8.26 -3.20 -16.76
CA LEU A 46 6.94 -2.90 -17.33
C LEU A 46 7.08 -2.22 -18.70
N ARG A 47 7.89 -1.17 -18.82
CA ARG A 47 8.07 -0.47 -20.11
C ARG A 47 8.78 -1.32 -21.16
N GLN A 48 9.56 -2.32 -20.76
CA GLN A 48 10.11 -3.33 -21.66
C GLN A 48 9.03 -4.29 -22.18
N SER A 49 8.05 -4.68 -21.36
CA SER A 49 6.96 -5.57 -21.78
C SER A 49 5.90 -4.86 -22.63
N ARG A 50 5.55 -3.61 -22.30
CA ARG A 50 4.59 -2.80 -23.04
C ARG A 50 4.93 -1.31 -22.94
N LYS A 51 5.06 -0.65 -24.09
CA LYS A 51 5.28 0.80 -24.15
C LYS A 51 4.08 1.55 -23.55
N GLY A 52 4.36 2.67 -22.89
CA GLY A 52 3.33 3.55 -22.32
C GLY A 52 2.84 3.14 -20.93
N LEU A 53 3.38 2.08 -20.31
CA LEU A 53 3.10 1.78 -18.91
C LEU A 53 3.71 2.86 -17.99
N ILE A 54 2.85 3.43 -17.13
CA ILE A 54 3.09 4.65 -16.35
C ILE A 54 3.45 5.81 -17.29
N GLU A 55 2.47 6.65 -17.61
CA GLU A 55 2.55 7.61 -18.71
C GLU A 55 3.37 8.86 -18.37
N ASN A 56 3.30 9.33 -17.13
CA ASN A 56 3.86 10.61 -16.71
C ASN A 56 4.48 10.55 -15.30
N GLU A 57 5.16 11.63 -14.93
CA GLU A 57 5.86 11.76 -13.65
C GLU A 57 4.90 11.70 -12.45
N GLU A 58 3.72 12.30 -12.55
CA GLU A 58 2.72 12.29 -11.47
C GLU A 58 2.27 10.86 -11.13
N GLN A 59 2.03 10.04 -12.14
CA GLN A 59 1.72 8.62 -11.97
C GLN A 59 2.89 7.85 -11.35
N TYR A 60 4.13 8.17 -11.74
CA TYR A 60 5.32 7.54 -11.16
C TYR A 60 5.53 7.93 -9.70
N LYS A 61 5.35 9.21 -9.36
CA LYS A 61 5.38 9.72 -7.99
C LYS A 61 4.28 9.07 -7.15
N PHE A 62 3.08 8.93 -7.70
CA PHE A 62 1.97 8.30 -7.01
C PHE A 62 2.27 6.84 -6.58
N VAL A 63 3.09 6.11 -7.34
CA VAL A 63 3.56 4.78 -6.92
C VAL A 63 4.37 4.88 -5.62
N TYR A 64 5.32 5.82 -5.53
CA TYR A 64 6.10 6.03 -4.30
C TYR A 64 5.21 6.48 -3.15
N ASP A 65 4.33 7.47 -3.37
CA ASP A 65 3.43 7.99 -2.33
C ASP A 65 2.54 6.86 -1.78
N THR A 66 2.05 5.96 -2.64
CA THR A 66 1.22 4.81 -2.22
C THR A 66 2.01 3.78 -1.40
N LEU A 67 3.24 3.47 -1.82
CA LEU A 67 4.09 2.51 -1.10
C LEU A 67 4.53 3.08 0.26
N GLU A 68 4.86 4.37 0.33
CA GLU A 68 5.15 5.06 1.58
C GLU A 68 3.92 5.03 2.51
N GLU A 69 2.73 5.34 1.99
CA GLU A 69 1.49 5.25 2.77
C GLU A 69 1.27 3.83 3.31
N HIS A 70 1.52 2.79 2.52
CA HIS A 70 1.43 1.40 2.98
C HIS A 70 2.37 1.12 4.17
N VAL A 71 3.64 1.54 4.09
CA VAL A 71 4.63 1.37 5.15
C VAL A 71 4.24 2.12 6.41
N VAL A 72 3.78 3.37 6.26
CA VAL A 72 3.46 4.23 7.40
C VAL A 72 2.13 3.84 8.05
N CYS A 73 1.12 3.53 7.25
CA CYS A 73 -0.23 3.21 7.71
C CYS A 73 -0.38 1.77 8.19
N GLY A 74 0.26 0.82 7.50
CA GLY A 74 0.07 -0.61 7.73
C GLY A 74 -1.37 -1.08 7.54
N VAL A 75 -1.66 -2.30 8.01
CA VAL A 75 -2.98 -2.91 7.90
C VAL A 75 -3.83 -2.57 9.12
N SER A 76 -4.86 -1.73 8.91
CA SER A 76 -5.78 -1.30 9.98
C SER A 76 -7.13 -2.03 9.98
N TRP A 77 -7.43 -2.82 8.94
CA TRP A 77 -8.67 -3.57 8.82
C TRP A 77 -8.57 -4.93 9.53
N PHE A 78 -9.70 -5.41 10.02
CA PHE A 78 -9.84 -6.76 10.57
C PHE A 78 -11.29 -7.26 10.41
N PRO A 79 -11.53 -8.58 10.36
CA PRO A 79 -12.87 -9.15 10.23
C PRO A 79 -13.80 -8.77 11.38
N VAL A 80 -15.10 -8.61 11.10
CA VAL A 80 -16.12 -8.31 12.12
C VAL A 80 -16.17 -9.37 13.23
N SER A 81 -15.88 -10.63 12.90
CA SER A 81 -15.78 -11.72 13.87
C SER A 81 -14.73 -11.48 14.97
N GLU A 82 -13.70 -10.68 14.67
CA GLU A 82 -12.63 -10.34 15.61
C GLU A 82 -12.90 -9.05 16.37
N LEU A 83 -13.98 -8.32 16.08
CA LEU A 83 -14.21 -6.96 16.57
C LEU A 83 -14.11 -6.86 18.10
N SER A 84 -14.84 -7.71 18.85
CA SER A 84 -14.82 -7.67 20.31
C SER A 84 -13.43 -7.95 20.88
N GLN A 85 -12.68 -8.89 20.28
CA GLN A 85 -11.33 -9.23 20.70
C GLN A 85 -10.36 -8.08 20.40
N ARG A 86 -10.39 -7.56 19.17
CA ARG A 86 -9.54 -6.43 18.73
C ARG A 86 -9.80 -5.18 19.56
N LEU A 87 -11.06 -4.84 19.83
CA LEU A 87 -11.37 -3.67 20.65
C LEU A 87 -10.84 -3.79 22.08
N LYS A 88 -10.93 -5.00 22.66
CA LYS A 88 -10.37 -5.29 24.00
C LYS A 88 -8.85 -5.20 23.98
N GLN A 89 -8.18 -5.80 23.00
CA GLN A 89 -6.72 -5.72 22.83
C GLN A 89 -6.25 -4.27 22.69
N LYS A 90 -6.86 -3.50 21.78
CA LYS A 90 -6.51 -2.10 21.51
C LYS A 90 -6.69 -1.17 22.71
N SER A 91 -7.55 -1.56 23.66
CA SER A 91 -7.78 -0.79 24.90
C SER A 91 -6.66 -0.93 25.93
N GLN A 92 -5.88 -2.01 25.86
CA GLN A 92 -4.82 -2.30 26.81
C GLN A 92 -3.67 -1.30 26.68
N ARG A 93 -3.15 -0.84 27.82
CA ARG A 93 -2.01 0.07 27.85
C ARG A 93 -0.72 -0.71 27.74
N ASP A 94 0.14 -0.24 26.85
CA ASP A 94 1.52 -0.67 26.75
C ASP A 94 2.28 -0.34 28.06
N PRO A 95 2.97 -1.32 28.67
CA PRO A 95 3.69 -1.12 29.92
C PRO A 95 4.79 -0.05 29.84
N VAL A 96 5.40 0.09 28.65
CA VAL A 96 6.54 0.97 28.39
C VAL A 96 6.06 2.34 27.94
N THR A 97 5.28 2.39 26.85
CA THR A 97 4.87 3.67 26.25
C THR A 97 3.71 4.34 26.99
N LYS A 98 3.03 3.61 27.90
CA LYS A 98 1.81 4.02 28.64
C LYS A 98 0.62 4.38 27.76
N LEU A 99 0.76 4.30 26.43
CA LEU A 99 -0.30 4.53 25.46
C LEU A 99 -0.97 3.21 25.08
N ASN A 100 -2.28 3.26 24.82
CA ASN A 100 -2.97 2.16 24.18
C ASN A 100 -2.95 2.31 22.66
N GLU A 101 -3.39 1.30 21.92
CA GLU A 101 -3.31 1.32 20.45
C GLU A 101 -4.21 2.40 19.85
N TYR A 102 -5.37 2.68 20.44
CA TYR A 102 -6.24 3.78 19.97
C TYR A 102 -5.52 5.14 19.99
N GLN A 103 -4.75 5.41 21.04
CA GLN A 103 -3.99 6.65 21.15
C GLN A 103 -2.86 6.70 20.11
N LYS A 104 -2.18 5.58 19.87
CA LYS A 104 -1.13 5.47 18.85
C LYS A 104 -1.71 5.72 17.45
N GLU A 105 -2.82 5.06 17.11
CA GLU A 105 -3.51 5.25 15.83
C GLU A 105 -4.03 6.68 15.65
N TYR A 106 -4.63 7.28 16.69
CA TYR A 106 -5.09 8.65 16.63
C TYR A 106 -3.93 9.64 16.36
N GLN A 107 -2.79 9.46 17.03
CA GLN A 107 -1.60 10.28 16.78
C GLN A 107 -1.09 10.14 15.35
N GLN A 108 -1.13 8.91 14.80
CA GLN A 108 -0.73 8.64 13.43
C GLN A 108 -1.66 9.32 12.43
N ILE A 109 -2.98 9.23 12.64
CA ILE A 109 -3.97 9.96 11.83
C ILE A 109 -3.66 11.47 11.86
N CYS A 110 -3.43 12.06 13.04
CA CYS A 110 -3.09 13.48 13.15
C CYS A 110 -1.80 13.88 12.41
N LYS A 111 -0.84 12.95 12.24
CA LYS A 111 0.39 13.21 11.46
C LYS A 111 0.15 13.13 9.96
N GLN A 112 -0.76 12.26 9.53
CA GLN A 112 -1.08 12.03 8.12
C GLN A 112 -2.12 13.02 7.58
N THR A 113 -2.97 13.59 8.44
CA THR A 113 -3.96 14.60 8.03
C THR A 113 -3.24 15.80 7.40
N PRO A 114 -3.49 16.11 6.11
CA PRO A 114 -2.94 17.30 5.48
C PRO A 114 -3.37 18.53 6.28
N ARG A 115 -2.39 19.29 6.78
CA ARG A 115 -2.71 20.61 7.32
C ARG A 115 -2.99 21.49 6.10
N PHE A 116 -4.27 21.71 5.82
CA PHE A 116 -4.65 22.79 4.90
C PHE A 116 -4.17 24.11 5.52
N THR A 117 -3.01 24.58 5.08
CA THR A 117 -2.48 25.92 5.32
C THR A 117 -2.41 26.67 4.02
#